data_AF-A0A090T974-F1
#
_entry.id   AF-A0A090T974-F1
#
_cell.length_a   1.000
_cell.length_b   1.000
_cell.length_c   1.000
_cell.angle_alpha   90.00
_cell.angle_beta   90.00
_cell.angle_gamma   90.00
#
_symmetry.space_group_name_H-M   'P 1'
#
loop_
_entity.id
_entity.type
_entity.pdbx_description
1 polymer ?
#
loop_
_entity_poly.entity_id
_entity_poly.type
_entity_poly.pdbx_seq_one_letter_code
_entity_poly.pdbx_strand_id
1 'polypeptide(L)'
;MSVLGLLHQIPACTDLTTKPWVVESGVTVLDQPFYAEGNLATAGGCLSSKYLAAWVISKLSSRADAESAIHYVAPVGEKESTVQHCMEVVSAYL
;
A
#
# COMPACT_ATOMS: atom_id res chain seq x y z
N MET A 1 -7.11 10.93 6.99
CA MET A 1 -8.02 9.75 6.98
C MET A 1 -8.62 9.51 8.36
N SER A 2 -7.79 9.36 9.41
CA SER A 2 -8.29 9.12 10.78
C SER A 2 -9.22 10.23 11.31
N VAL A 3 -8.78 11.51 11.27
CA VAL A 3 -9.59 12.66 11.73
C VAL A 3 -10.93 12.80 10.99
N LEU A 4 -11.02 12.32 9.74
CA LEU A 4 -12.26 12.33 8.95
C LEU A 4 -13.19 11.14 9.27
N GLY A 5 -12.80 10.29 10.23
CA GLY A 5 -13.53 9.09 10.63
C GLY A 5 -13.54 7.95 9.59
N LEU A 6 -12.69 8.03 8.56
CA LEU A 6 -12.65 7.05 7.47
C LEU A 6 -12.00 5.72 7.88
N LEU A 7 -11.30 5.68 9.01
CA LEU A 7 -10.53 4.52 9.49
C LEU A 7 -11.12 3.86 10.75
N HIS A 8 -12.31 4.25 11.20
CA HIS A 8 -12.84 3.77 12.48
C HIS A 8 -13.03 2.24 12.55
N GLN A 9 -13.35 1.61 11.41
CA GLN A 9 -13.63 0.17 11.36
C GLN A 9 -12.56 -0.64 10.62
N ILE A 10 -11.51 0.02 10.11
CA ILE A 10 -10.51 -0.61 9.27
C ILE A 10 -9.11 -0.25 9.76
N PRO A 11 -8.21 -1.22 9.82
CA PRO A 11 -6.87 -0.96 10.28
C PRO A 11 -6.07 -0.12 9.26
N ALA A 12 -4.97 0.45 9.70
CA ALA A 12 -4.08 1.25 8.86
C ALA A 12 -2.63 0.79 8.91
N CYS A 13 -1.91 1.01 7.81
CA CYS A 13 -0.46 0.98 7.72
C CYS A 13 0.06 2.42 7.70
N THR A 14 1.09 2.72 8.49
CA THR A 14 1.74 4.05 8.54
C THR A 14 3.22 3.91 8.87
N ASP A 15 4.00 4.97 8.71
CA ASP A 15 5.43 4.96 9.06
C ASP A 15 5.68 4.98 10.58
N LEU A 16 6.91 4.66 10.99
CA LEU A 16 7.28 4.55 12.40
C LEU A 16 7.15 5.87 13.17
N THR A 17 7.38 7.02 12.50
CA THR A 17 7.33 8.33 13.13
C THR A 17 5.89 8.71 13.45
N THR A 18 4.97 8.40 12.55
CA THR A 18 3.55 8.79 12.67
C THR A 18 2.68 7.77 13.41
N LYS A 19 3.15 6.53 13.56
CA LYS A 19 2.42 5.44 14.25
C LYS A 19 1.83 5.83 15.61
N PRO A 20 2.55 6.48 16.54
CA PRO A 20 1.99 6.83 17.85
C PRO A 20 0.71 7.69 17.75
N TRP A 21 0.69 8.69 16.86
CA TRP A 21 -0.44 9.59 16.69
C TRP A 21 -1.64 8.92 16.01
N VAL A 22 -1.38 7.98 15.08
CA VAL A 22 -2.46 7.20 14.45
C VAL A 22 -3.12 6.27 15.46
N VAL A 23 -2.33 5.63 16.33
CA VAL A 23 -2.87 4.80 17.44
C VAL A 23 -3.66 5.66 18.44
N GLU A 24 -3.15 6.83 18.81
CA GLU A 24 -3.84 7.77 19.71
C GLU A 24 -5.21 8.22 19.16
N SER A 25 -5.35 8.29 17.85
CA SER A 25 -6.64 8.56 17.18
C SER A 25 -7.63 7.38 17.16
N GLY A 26 -7.32 6.28 17.85
CA GLY A 26 -8.18 5.10 17.99
C GLY A 26 -8.09 4.10 16.83
N VAL A 27 -7.14 4.28 15.91
CA VAL A 27 -6.96 3.39 14.75
C VAL A 27 -6.02 2.24 15.10
N THR A 28 -6.41 1.02 14.75
CA THR A 28 -5.52 -0.15 14.85
C THR A 28 -4.45 -0.06 13.75
N VAL A 29 -3.18 -0.04 14.14
CA VAL A 29 -2.05 0.00 13.20
C VAL A 29 -1.45 -1.39 13.02
N LEU A 30 -1.39 -1.88 11.79
CA LEU A 30 -0.80 -3.19 11.45
C LEU A 30 0.71 -3.08 11.25
N ASP A 31 1.41 -4.15 11.61
CA ASP A 31 2.84 -4.31 11.34
C ASP A 31 3.05 -4.98 9.97
N GLN A 32 2.60 -4.29 8.93
CA GLN A 32 2.71 -4.73 7.53
C GLN A 32 2.78 -3.50 6.60
N PRO A 33 3.31 -3.62 5.38
CA PRO A 33 3.61 -2.45 4.55
C PRO A 33 2.37 -1.82 3.88
N PHE A 34 1.32 -2.61 3.65
CA PHE A 34 0.15 -2.23 2.89
C PHE A 34 -1.10 -2.95 3.37
N TYR A 35 -2.22 -2.25 3.41
CA TYR A 35 -3.55 -2.81 3.69
C TYR A 35 -4.59 -2.07 2.84
N ALA A 36 -5.57 -2.80 2.31
CA ALA A 36 -6.69 -2.22 1.60
C ALA A 36 -8.00 -2.94 1.89
N GLU A 37 -9.10 -2.19 1.87
CA GLU A 37 -10.47 -2.70 1.97
C GLU A 37 -11.38 -1.86 1.06
N GLY A 38 -12.05 -2.51 0.11
CA GLY A 38 -12.91 -1.84 -0.87
C GLY A 38 -12.17 -0.81 -1.73
N ASN A 39 -12.43 0.48 -1.46
CA ASN A 39 -11.82 1.62 -2.15
C ASN A 39 -10.83 2.39 -1.26
N LEU A 40 -10.50 1.88 -0.08
CA LEU A 40 -9.55 2.50 0.82
C LEU A 40 -8.28 1.66 0.91
N ALA A 41 -7.15 2.33 0.89
CA ALA A 41 -5.85 1.71 1.09
C ALA A 41 -4.96 2.61 1.95
N THR A 42 -4.09 1.98 2.74
CA THR A 42 -3.06 2.65 3.54
C THR A 42 -1.72 1.93 3.32
N ALA A 43 -0.63 2.69 3.33
CA ALA A 43 0.72 2.18 3.11
C ALA A 43 1.69 2.82 4.11
N GLY A 44 2.53 2.01 4.73
CA GLY A 44 3.49 2.44 5.74
C GLY A 44 4.92 2.52 5.22
N GLY A 45 5.57 3.68 5.33
CA GLY A 45 6.94 3.93 4.88
C GLY A 45 7.04 4.36 3.41
N CYS A 46 8.03 5.19 3.09
CA CYS A 46 8.14 5.86 1.78
C CYS A 46 8.20 4.88 0.59
N LEU A 47 8.93 3.77 0.75
CA LEU A 47 9.05 2.77 -0.30
C LEU A 47 7.78 1.94 -0.52
N SER A 48 6.81 2.00 0.40
CA SER A 48 5.51 1.35 0.25
C SER A 48 4.56 2.10 -0.66
N SER A 49 4.92 3.32 -1.09
CA SER A 49 4.20 4.07 -2.14
C SER A 49 4.05 3.28 -3.44
N LYS A 50 5.00 2.39 -3.74
CA LYS A 50 4.93 1.48 -4.90
C LYS A 50 3.79 0.46 -4.78
N TYR A 51 3.48 -0.02 -3.57
CA TYR A 51 2.34 -0.94 -3.36
C TYR A 51 1.02 -0.20 -3.58
N LEU A 52 0.92 1.03 -3.07
CA LEU A 52 -0.25 1.88 -3.32
C LEU A 52 -0.44 2.15 -4.81
N ALA A 53 0.63 2.49 -5.54
CA ALA A 53 0.59 2.70 -6.98
C ALA A 53 0.18 1.42 -7.74
N ALA A 54 0.79 0.27 -7.41
CA ALA A 54 0.46 -1.01 -8.02
C ALA A 54 -1.02 -1.38 -7.83
N TRP A 55 -1.55 -1.20 -6.61
CA TRP A 55 -2.95 -1.47 -6.28
C TRP A 55 -3.90 -0.54 -7.05
N VAL A 56 -3.65 0.77 -7.06
CA VAL A 56 -4.48 1.75 -7.77
C VAL A 56 -4.51 1.45 -9.28
N ILE A 57 -3.35 1.23 -9.90
CA ILE A 57 -3.27 0.95 -11.34
C ILE A 57 -3.97 -0.37 -11.66
N SER A 58 -3.77 -1.41 -10.84
CA SER A 58 -4.44 -2.70 -11.04
C SER A 58 -5.97 -2.59 -10.95
N LYS A 59 -6.50 -1.76 -10.04
CA LYS A 59 -7.94 -1.54 -9.85
C LYS A 59 -8.58 -0.72 -10.95
N LEU A 60 -7.85 0.24 -11.53
CA LEU A 60 -8.40 1.23 -12.47
C LEU A 60 -8.04 0.96 -13.94
N SER A 61 -7.01 0.14 -14.19
CA SER A 61 -6.56 -0.22 -15.53
C SER A 61 -6.42 -1.74 -15.63
N SER A 62 -5.19 -2.26 -15.58
CA SER A 62 -4.92 -3.68 -15.66
C SER A 62 -3.71 -4.07 -14.81
N ARG A 63 -3.62 -5.37 -14.50
CA ARG A 63 -2.43 -5.94 -13.87
C ARG A 63 -1.16 -5.70 -14.69
N ALA A 64 -1.25 -5.82 -16.02
CA ALA A 64 -0.10 -5.61 -16.90
C ALA A 64 0.42 -4.17 -16.85
N ASP A 65 -0.48 -3.18 -16.76
CA ASP A 65 -0.10 -1.77 -16.61
C ASP A 65 0.59 -1.52 -15.27
N ALA A 66 0.09 -2.15 -14.19
CA ALA A 66 0.70 -2.06 -12.87
C ALA A 66 2.10 -2.68 -12.87
N GLU A 67 2.26 -3.89 -13.42
CA GLU A 67 3.56 -4.56 -13.54
C GLU A 67 4.54 -3.72 -14.37
N SER A 68 4.09 -3.15 -15.49
CA SER A 68 4.91 -2.26 -16.33
C SER A 68 5.36 -0.99 -15.59
N ALA A 69 4.46 -0.33 -14.87
CA ALA A 69 4.76 0.87 -14.09
C ALA A 69 5.77 0.58 -12.97
N ILE A 70 5.59 -0.52 -12.24
CA ILE A 70 6.52 -0.95 -11.19
C ILE A 70 7.87 -1.35 -11.78
N HIS A 71 7.88 -2.09 -12.89
CA HIS A 71 9.10 -2.45 -13.60
C HIS A 71 9.86 -1.19 -14.03
N TYR A 72 9.19 -0.17 -14.55
CA TYR A 72 9.85 1.07 -14.98
C TYR A 72 10.64 1.74 -13.83
N VAL A 73 10.06 1.84 -12.63
CA VAL A 73 10.67 2.55 -11.49
C VAL A 73 11.56 1.69 -10.60
N ALA A 74 11.51 0.36 -10.71
CA ALA A 74 12.30 -0.54 -9.87
C ALA A 74 13.82 -0.34 -10.04
N PRO A 75 14.66 -0.68 -9.04
CA PRO A 75 16.11 -0.62 -9.19
C PRO A 75 16.62 -1.50 -10.34
N VAL A 76 17.67 -1.05 -11.03
CA VAL A 76 18.30 -1.82 -12.12
C VAL A 76 18.90 -3.10 -11.53
N GLY A 77 18.56 -4.26 -12.11
CA GLY A 77 18.96 -5.58 -11.61
C GLY A 77 17.99 -6.21 -10.62
N GLU A 78 16.96 -5.48 -10.18
CA GLU A 78 15.94 -5.95 -9.22
C GLU A 78 14.51 -5.79 -9.79
N LYS A 79 14.40 -5.69 -11.11
CA LYS A 79 13.16 -5.31 -11.79
C LYS A 79 12.06 -6.34 -11.56
N GLU A 80 12.33 -7.58 -11.93
CA GLU A 80 11.39 -8.70 -11.85
C GLU A 80 11.06 -9.03 -10.39
N SER A 81 12.06 -9.06 -9.51
CA SER A 81 11.85 -9.32 -8.08
C SER A 81 11.02 -8.22 -7.42
N THR A 82 11.23 -6.96 -7.80
CA THR A 82 10.43 -5.83 -7.30
C THR A 82 8.98 -5.94 -7.78
N VAL A 83 8.75 -6.23 -9.06
CA VAL A 83 7.41 -6.42 -9.60
C VAL A 83 6.71 -7.57 -8.89
N GLN A 84 7.35 -8.73 -8.82
CA GLN A 84 6.81 -9.91 -8.16
C GLN A 84 6.41 -9.60 -6.72
N HIS A 85 7.33 -9.01 -5.95
CA HIS A 85 7.06 -8.68 -4.55
C HIS A 85 5.93 -7.65 -4.40
N CYS A 86 5.87 -6.63 -5.25
CA CYS A 86 4.76 -5.66 -5.21
C CYS A 86 3.42 -6.34 -5.50
N MET A 87 3.36 -7.20 -6.51
CA MET A 87 2.15 -7.91 -6.88
C MET A 87 1.74 -8.92 -5.82
N GLU A 88 2.68 -9.61 -5.17
CA GLU A 88 2.39 -10.49 -4.02
C GLU A 88 1.71 -9.72 -2.89
N VAL A 89 2.25 -8.56 -2.51
CA VAL A 89 1.69 -7.70 -1.44
C VAL A 89 0.27 -7.24 -1.76
N VAL A 90 -0.02 -6.82 -3.00
CA VAL A 90 -1.32 -6.23 -3.34
C VAL A 90 -2.37 -7.25 -3.80
N SER A 91 -1.95 -8.45 -4.21
CA SER A 91 -2.83 -9.47 -4.83
C SER A 91 -4.01 -9.89 -3.96
N ALA A 92 -3.85 -9.92 -2.64
CA ALA A 92 -4.93 -10.25 -1.70
C ALA A 92 -6.04 -9.19 -1.64
N TYR A 93 -5.85 -8.03 -2.27
CA TYR A 93 -6.73 -6.87 -2.20
C TYR A 93 -7.30 -6.41 -3.55
N LEU A 94 -7.11 -7.20 -4.61
CA LEU A 94 -7.61 -6.96 -5.96
C LEU A 94 -8.84 -7.80 -6.25
#